data_AF-A0A9X1SVJ9-F1
#
_entry.id   AF-A0A9X1SVJ9-F1
#
_cell.length_a   1.000
_cell.length_b   1.000
_cell.length_c   1.000
_cell.angle_alpha   90.00
_cell.angle_beta   90.00
_cell.angle_gamma   90.00
#
_symmetry.space_group_name_H-M   'P 1'
#
loop_
_entity.id
_entity.type
_entity.pdbx_description
1 polymer ?
#
loop_
_entity_poly.entity_id
_entity_poly.type
_entity_poly.pdbx_seq_one_letter_code
_entity_poly.pdbx_strand_id
1 'polypeptide(L)'
;MERFAPLQGIGGLTLYLGEGELLARLYGAVIDLVPELVPAATDLAEAAELGEESVVDLLLAEVDRDVRLLLDETPERLWAVLGVRSPVSSFVGVRQILDALLVVADDGHAPGTRVRMLAGSAAGRVGTVVGAVWGSQGAPVGYRIWDDVSGVELGAATGDLVVLAGQECLGR
;
A
#
# COMPACT_ATOMS: atom_id res chain seq x y z
N MET A 1 -3.54 -16.93 -3.10
CA MET A 1 -3.58 -15.70 -2.30
C MET A 1 -3.09 -16.03 -0.90
N GLU A 2 -1.81 -15.82 -0.63
CA GLU A 2 -1.34 -15.56 0.75
C GLU A 2 -0.05 -14.69 0.75
N ARG A 3 0.18 -13.85 -0.29
CA ARG A 3 1.30 -12.88 -0.34
C ARG A 3 1.17 -11.80 0.73
N PHE A 4 -0.06 -11.47 1.15
CA PHE A 4 -0.37 -10.48 2.17
C PHE A 4 -1.31 -11.07 3.22
N ALA A 5 -0.81 -12.00 4.03
CA ALA A 5 -1.55 -12.49 5.20
C ALA A 5 -1.74 -11.34 6.21
N PRO A 6 -2.91 -11.25 6.90
CA PRO A 6 -3.11 -10.25 7.93
C PRO A 6 -2.01 -10.29 9.00
N LEU A 7 -1.33 -9.17 9.20
CA LEU A 7 -0.25 -9.08 10.18
C LEU A 7 -0.80 -8.53 11.49
N GLN A 8 -0.88 -9.38 12.50
CA GLN A 8 -1.30 -9.02 13.86
C GLN A 8 -0.12 -8.42 14.64
N GLY A 9 -0.37 -7.43 15.51
CA GLY A 9 0.49 -7.21 16.67
C GLY A 9 1.25 -5.89 16.76
N ILE A 10 0.91 -4.87 15.98
CA ILE A 10 1.58 -3.57 16.07
C ILE A 10 0.68 -2.59 16.82
N GLY A 11 0.88 -2.43 18.13
CA GLY A 11 0.08 -1.51 18.95
C GLY A 11 -1.42 -1.82 18.96
N GLY A 12 -1.82 -3.06 18.67
CA GLY A 12 -3.22 -3.48 18.54
C GLY A 12 -3.82 -3.35 17.13
N LEU A 13 -3.04 -2.88 16.14
CA LEU A 13 -3.46 -2.83 14.74
C LEU A 13 -3.21 -4.16 14.02
N THR A 14 -4.10 -4.47 13.08
CA THR A 14 -3.94 -5.56 12.11
C THR A 14 -3.75 -4.94 10.74
N LEU A 15 -2.60 -5.21 10.11
CA LEU A 15 -2.31 -4.77 8.75
C LEU A 15 -2.83 -5.79 7.73
N TYR A 16 -3.01 -5.33 6.49
CA TYR A 16 -3.38 -6.17 5.35
C TYR A 16 -4.74 -6.87 5.50
N LEU A 17 -5.70 -6.25 6.20
CA LEU A 17 -7.10 -6.70 6.28
C LEU A 17 -7.89 -6.49 4.96
N GLY A 18 -7.20 -6.36 3.83
CA GLY A 18 -7.83 -6.09 2.54
C GLY A 18 -8.67 -7.28 2.06
N GLU A 19 -9.85 -6.98 1.55
CA GLU A 19 -10.72 -7.99 0.94
C GLU A 19 -10.39 -8.13 -0.55
N GLY A 20 -10.12 -9.35 -1.03
CA GLY A 20 -9.81 -9.60 -2.43
C GLY A 20 -10.93 -9.17 -3.39
N GLU A 21 -12.19 -9.27 -2.96
CA GLU A 21 -13.35 -8.79 -3.72
C GLU A 21 -13.36 -7.26 -3.88
N LEU A 22 -12.99 -6.53 -2.82
CA LEU A 22 -12.91 -5.06 -2.88
C LEU A 22 -11.77 -4.63 -3.83
N LEU A 23 -10.63 -5.31 -3.74
CA LEU A 23 -9.50 -5.09 -4.64
C LEU A 23 -9.93 -5.32 -6.11
N ALA A 24 -10.58 -6.44 -6.40
CA ALA A 24 -11.06 -6.75 -7.75
C ALA A 24 -12.04 -5.69 -8.30
N ARG A 25 -12.93 -5.15 -7.47
CA ARG A 25 -13.84 -4.07 -7.87
C ARG A 25 -13.13 -2.77 -8.16
N LEU A 26 -12.09 -2.43 -7.40
CA LEU A 26 -11.29 -1.24 -7.65
C LEU A 26 -10.53 -1.35 -8.98
N TYR A 27 -9.93 -2.50 -9.26
CA TYR A 27 -9.31 -2.75 -10.57
C TYR A 27 -10.33 -2.66 -11.70
N GLY A 28 -11.47 -3.34 -11.59
CA GLY A 28 -12.53 -3.27 -12.60
C GLY A 28 -13.00 -1.83 -12.85
N ALA A 29 -13.18 -1.05 -11.79
CA ALA A 29 -13.57 0.36 -11.91
C ALA A 29 -12.51 1.23 -12.61
N VAL A 30 -11.22 1.05 -12.29
CA VAL A 30 -10.14 1.80 -12.98
C VAL A 30 -10.06 1.40 -14.44
N ILE A 31 -10.17 0.11 -14.75
CA ILE A 31 -10.17 -0.41 -16.12
C ILE A 31 -11.36 0.14 -16.93
N ASP A 32 -12.55 0.23 -16.32
CA ASP A 32 -13.72 0.82 -16.97
C ASP A 32 -13.56 2.33 -17.21
N LEU A 33 -12.84 3.03 -16.32
CA LEU A 33 -12.59 4.47 -16.42
C LEU A 33 -11.46 4.82 -17.40
N VAL A 34 -10.41 4.01 -17.45
CA VAL A 34 -9.19 4.24 -18.24
C VAL A 34 -8.74 2.90 -18.86
N PRO A 35 -9.43 2.43 -19.90
CA PRO A 35 -9.16 1.12 -20.50
C PRO A 35 -7.77 1.04 -21.14
N GLU A 36 -7.13 2.18 -21.43
CA GLU A 36 -5.78 2.24 -21.97
C GLU A 36 -4.71 1.76 -20.98
N LEU A 37 -5.02 1.70 -19.68
CA LEU A 37 -4.12 1.23 -18.63
C LEU A 37 -3.98 -0.29 -18.58
N VAL A 38 -4.84 -1.05 -19.28
CA VAL A 38 -4.79 -2.51 -19.27
C VAL A 38 -3.61 -2.98 -20.12
N PRO A 39 -2.58 -3.64 -19.53
CA PRO A 39 -1.49 -4.18 -20.31
C PRO A 39 -1.99 -5.25 -21.28
N ALA A 40 -1.31 -5.43 -22.40
CA ALA A 40 -1.70 -6.45 -23.36
C ALA A 40 -1.65 -7.84 -22.69
N ALA A 41 -2.68 -8.64 -22.90
CA ALA A 41 -2.76 -9.99 -22.31
C ALA A 41 -1.57 -10.88 -22.72
N THR A 42 -1.02 -10.64 -23.92
CA THR A 42 0.17 -11.35 -24.40
C THR A 42 1.41 -11.01 -23.58
N ASP A 43 1.63 -9.73 -23.26
CA ASP A 43 2.80 -9.30 -22.48
C ASP A 43 2.73 -9.85 -21.05
N LEU A 44 1.54 -9.86 -20.44
CA LEU A 44 1.31 -10.46 -19.12
C LEU A 44 1.50 -11.97 -19.13
N ALA A 45 1.00 -12.66 -20.17
CA ALA A 45 1.16 -14.10 -20.30
C ALA A 45 2.63 -14.49 -20.48
N GLU A 46 3.38 -13.75 -21.31
CA GLU A 46 4.80 -13.95 -21.51
C GLU A 46 5.60 -13.76 -20.22
N ALA A 47 5.38 -12.65 -19.51
CA ALA A 47 6.04 -12.38 -18.23
C ALA A 47 5.74 -13.48 -17.18
N ALA A 48 4.49 -13.95 -17.12
CA ALA A 48 4.08 -15.02 -16.22
C ALA A 48 4.69 -16.39 -16.61
N GLU A 49 4.77 -16.71 -17.90
CA GLU A 49 5.38 -17.95 -18.39
C GLU A 49 6.88 -18.02 -18.11
N LEU A 50 7.57 -16.88 -18.18
CA LEU A 50 8.98 -16.76 -17.82
C LEU A 50 9.23 -16.77 -16.31
N GLY A 51 8.17 -16.69 -15.49
CA GLY A 51 8.26 -16.57 -14.05
C GLY A 51 8.88 -15.24 -13.60
N GLU A 52 8.82 -14.22 -14.44
CA GLU A 52 9.39 -12.90 -14.17
C GLU A 52 8.39 -12.04 -13.40
N GLU A 53 8.21 -12.35 -12.11
CA GLU A 53 7.28 -11.63 -11.23
C GLU A 53 7.54 -10.11 -11.22
N SER A 54 8.81 -9.69 -11.29
CA SER A 54 9.18 -8.27 -11.37
C SER A 54 8.73 -7.59 -12.66
N VAL A 55 8.63 -8.34 -13.77
CA VAL A 55 8.10 -7.79 -15.04
C VAL A 55 6.59 -7.67 -14.96
N VAL A 56 5.89 -8.64 -14.34
CA VAL A 56 4.46 -8.53 -14.07
C VAL A 56 4.17 -7.31 -13.18
N ASP A 57 4.94 -7.13 -12.10
CA ASP A 57 4.81 -5.97 -11.20
C ASP A 57 5.06 -4.65 -11.96
N LEU A 58 6.03 -4.60 -12.89
CA LEU A 58 6.28 -3.42 -13.72
C LEU A 58 5.16 -3.11 -14.71
N LEU A 59 4.61 -4.13 -15.38
CA LEU A 59 3.50 -4.00 -16.32
C LEU A 59 2.23 -3.51 -15.62
N LEU A 60 1.99 -3.95 -14.38
CA LEU A 60 0.82 -3.58 -13.59
C LEU A 60 1.01 -2.26 -12.81
N ALA A 61 2.23 -1.72 -12.72
CA ALA A 61 2.52 -0.58 -11.84
C ALA A 61 1.68 0.67 -12.12
N GLU A 62 1.28 0.91 -13.38
CA GLU A 62 0.46 2.07 -13.74
C GLU A 62 -1.00 1.88 -13.29
N VAL A 63 -1.61 0.72 -13.59
CA VAL A 63 -2.97 0.41 -13.13
C VAL A 63 -3.02 0.32 -11.60
N ASP A 64 -2.02 -0.27 -10.95
CA ASP A 64 -1.91 -0.34 -9.49
C ASP A 64 -1.88 1.05 -8.87
N ARG A 65 -1.20 2.01 -9.52
CA ARG A 65 -1.10 3.39 -9.06
C ARG A 65 -2.43 4.12 -9.19
N ASP A 66 -3.16 3.93 -10.28
CA ASP A 66 -4.49 4.55 -10.44
C ASP A 66 -5.52 3.95 -9.48
N VAL A 67 -5.48 2.63 -9.26
CA VAL A 67 -6.28 1.95 -8.22
C VAL A 67 -5.94 2.52 -6.83
N ARG A 68 -4.65 2.73 -6.55
CA ARG A 68 -4.20 3.31 -5.30
C ARG A 68 -4.64 4.77 -5.14
N LEU A 69 -4.60 5.59 -6.19
CA LEU A 69 -5.05 6.99 -6.15
C LEU A 69 -6.57 7.10 -6.04
N LEU A 70 -7.33 6.19 -6.66
CA LEU A 70 -8.78 6.12 -6.49
C LEU A 70 -9.17 5.95 -5.01
N LEU A 71 -8.37 5.20 -4.23
CA LEU A 71 -8.59 5.05 -2.79
C LEU A 71 -8.39 6.34 -1.98
N ASP A 72 -7.71 7.36 -2.53
CA ASP A 72 -7.54 8.69 -1.92
C ASP A 72 -8.69 9.65 -2.21
N GLU A 73 -9.61 9.27 -3.08
CA GLU A 73 -10.83 10.05 -3.35
C GLU A 73 -11.80 10.04 -2.16
N THR A 74 -12.77 10.95 -2.20
CA THR A 74 -13.77 11.04 -1.13
C THR A 74 -14.64 9.77 -1.06
N PRO A 75 -15.17 9.41 0.12
CA PRO A 75 -16.05 8.25 0.27
C PRO A 75 -17.25 8.27 -0.69
N GLU A 76 -17.81 9.44 -0.98
CA GLU A 76 -18.93 9.60 -1.91
C GLU A 76 -18.54 9.19 -3.34
N ARG A 77 -17.34 9.59 -3.78
CA ARG A 77 -16.83 9.23 -5.09
C ARG A 77 -16.50 7.75 -5.17
N LEU A 78 -15.88 7.20 -4.13
CA LEU A 78 -15.62 5.76 -4.03
C LEU A 78 -16.91 4.94 -4.11
N TRP A 79 -17.97 5.35 -3.41
CA TRP A 79 -19.26 4.65 -3.49
C TRP A 79 -19.92 4.75 -4.85
N ALA A 80 -19.85 5.93 -5.49
CA ALA A 80 -20.39 6.13 -6.83
C ALA A 80 -19.71 5.22 -7.86
N VAL A 81 -18.39 5.06 -7.75
CA VAL A 81 -17.57 4.25 -8.65
C VAL A 81 -17.73 2.76 -8.38
N LEU A 82 -17.71 2.34 -7.11
CA LEU A 82 -17.68 0.91 -6.76
C LEU A 82 -19.07 0.28 -6.60
N GLY A 83 -20.12 1.09 -6.48
CA GLY A 83 -21.49 0.62 -6.26
C GLY A 83 -21.68 -0.19 -4.96
N VAL A 84 -20.72 -0.13 -4.03
CA VAL A 84 -20.71 -0.91 -2.79
C VAL A 84 -20.32 -0.06 -1.59
N ARG A 85 -20.92 -0.35 -0.45
CA ARG A 85 -20.47 0.13 0.86
C ARG A 85 -19.65 -0.96 1.52
N SER A 86 -18.40 -0.67 1.82
CA SER A 86 -17.48 -1.57 2.54
C SER A 86 -16.99 -0.88 3.82
N PRO A 87 -16.64 -1.62 4.88
CA PRO A 87 -16.04 -1.02 6.09
C PRO A 87 -14.77 -0.23 5.77
N VAL A 88 -14.53 0.84 6.52
CA VAL A 88 -13.32 1.67 6.37
C VAL A 88 -12.04 0.83 6.52
N SER A 89 -12.05 -0.18 7.40
CA SER A 89 -10.93 -1.11 7.60
C SER A 89 -10.56 -1.91 6.35
N SER A 90 -11.55 -2.28 5.51
CA SER A 90 -11.31 -3.03 4.29
C SER A 90 -10.59 -2.15 3.26
N PHE A 91 -10.98 -0.87 3.14
CA PHE A 91 -10.26 0.10 2.31
C PHE A 91 -8.84 0.37 2.82
N VAL A 92 -8.64 0.47 4.13
CA VAL A 92 -7.30 0.62 4.73
C VAL A 92 -6.43 -0.59 4.42
N GLY A 93 -6.96 -1.81 4.55
CA GLY A 93 -6.23 -3.03 4.22
C GLY A 93 -5.87 -3.14 2.74
N VAL A 94 -6.80 -2.83 1.84
CA VAL A 94 -6.54 -2.80 0.39
C VAL A 94 -5.48 -1.75 0.05
N ARG A 95 -5.55 -0.58 0.68
CA ARG A 95 -4.54 0.47 0.52
C ARG A 95 -3.15 0.00 0.95
N GLN A 96 -3.05 -0.74 2.07
CA GLN A 96 -1.79 -1.31 2.53
C GLN A 96 -1.22 -2.34 1.56
N ILE A 97 -2.07 -3.17 0.95
CA ILE A 97 -1.66 -4.12 -0.10
C ILE A 97 -1.06 -3.36 -1.29
N LEU A 98 -1.74 -2.32 -1.79
CA LEU A 98 -1.25 -1.52 -2.92
C LEU A 98 0.00 -0.72 -2.56
N ASP A 99 0.08 -0.16 -1.34
CA ASP A 99 1.30 0.49 -0.85
C ASP A 99 2.47 -0.52 -0.87
N ALA A 100 2.27 -1.76 -0.41
CA ALA A 100 3.31 -2.78 -0.39
C ALA A 100 3.74 -3.24 -1.80
N LEU A 101 2.79 -3.32 -2.75
CA LEU A 101 3.11 -3.63 -4.15
C LEU A 101 3.95 -2.52 -4.80
N LEU A 102 3.52 -1.27 -4.64
CA LEU A 102 4.13 -0.13 -5.32
C LEU A 102 5.48 0.27 -4.72
N VAL A 103 5.65 0.22 -3.40
CA VAL A 103 6.93 0.64 -2.78
C VAL A 103 8.11 -0.24 -3.16
N VAL A 104 7.89 -1.51 -3.53
CA VAL A 104 8.98 -2.42 -3.94
C VAL A 104 9.66 -1.91 -5.21
N ALA A 105 8.88 -1.36 -6.15
CA ALA A 105 9.43 -0.80 -7.39
C ALA A 105 10.26 0.47 -7.16
N ASP A 106 10.03 1.17 -6.04
CA ASP A 106 10.60 2.48 -5.72
C ASP A 106 11.62 2.43 -4.55
N ASP A 107 12.12 1.23 -4.18
CA ASP A 107 13.00 1.01 -3.01
C ASP A 107 12.44 1.61 -1.69
N GLY A 108 11.12 1.69 -1.58
CA GLY A 108 10.41 2.28 -0.45
C GLY A 108 10.22 1.31 0.72
N HIS A 109 9.49 1.77 1.73
CA HIS A 109 9.20 0.98 2.93
C HIS A 109 7.75 0.50 2.95
N ALA A 110 7.57 -0.82 3.01
CA ALA A 110 6.24 -1.43 3.04
C ALA A 110 5.54 -1.23 4.40
N PRO A 111 4.20 -1.27 4.43
CA PRO A 111 3.48 -1.37 5.70
C PRO A 111 3.99 -2.55 6.54
N GLY A 112 4.18 -2.33 7.84
CA GLY A 112 4.84 -3.29 8.74
C GLY A 112 6.33 -3.02 8.94
N THR A 113 7.00 -2.23 8.09
CA THR A 113 8.40 -1.84 8.29
C THR A 113 8.56 -1.01 9.55
N ARG A 114 9.51 -1.40 10.41
CA ARG A 114 9.87 -0.70 11.63
C ARG A 114 10.85 0.42 11.35
N VAL A 115 10.53 1.62 11.82
CA VAL A 115 11.28 2.84 11.54
C VAL A 115 11.51 3.66 12.79
N ARG A 116 12.62 4.41 12.80
CA ARG A 116 12.85 5.49 13.76
C ARG A 116 12.70 6.82 13.04
N MET A 117 11.93 7.74 13.65
CA MET A 117 11.76 9.10 13.15
C MET A 117 13.03 9.92 13.45
N LEU A 118 13.55 10.62 12.46
CA LEU A 118 14.78 11.41 12.54
C LEU A 118 14.51 12.89 12.83
N ALA A 119 13.32 13.38 12.47
CA ALA A 119 12.96 14.79 12.54
C ALA A 119 11.58 15.02 13.20
N GLY A 120 11.26 16.29 13.44
CA GLY A 120 9.99 16.72 14.02
C GLY A 120 9.86 16.48 15.53
N SER A 121 8.65 16.66 16.05
CA SER A 121 8.33 16.50 17.49
C SER A 121 8.41 15.05 17.99
N ALA A 122 8.46 14.09 17.06
CA ALA A 122 8.61 12.67 17.32
C ALA A 122 10.03 12.14 17.05
N ALA A 123 11.01 13.01 16.80
CA ALA A 123 12.39 12.59 16.56
C ALA A 123 12.92 11.66 17.67
N GLY A 124 13.60 10.59 17.26
CA GLY A 124 14.11 9.52 18.12
C GLY A 124 13.09 8.44 18.50
N ARG A 125 11.78 8.68 18.32
CA ARG A 125 10.75 7.68 18.58
C ARG A 125 10.72 6.61 17.49
N VAL A 126 10.17 5.46 17.86
CA VAL A 126 10.04 4.30 16.98
C VAL A 126 8.57 4.08 16.67
N GLY A 127 8.29 3.72 15.43
CA GLY A 127 6.96 3.34 14.99
C GLY A 127 7.02 2.34 13.84
N THR A 128 5.84 2.05 13.30
CA THR A 128 5.68 1.19 12.12
C THR A 128 5.07 1.97 10.99
N VAL A 129 5.60 1.82 9.78
CA VAL A 129 4.90 2.22 8.57
C VAL A 129 3.55 1.50 8.49
N VAL A 130 2.46 2.25 8.39
CA VAL A 130 1.10 1.72 8.18
C VAL A 130 0.52 2.10 6.82
N GLY A 131 1.25 2.92 6.06
CA GLY A 131 0.95 3.24 4.68
C GLY A 131 1.95 4.24 4.10
N ALA A 132 1.95 4.34 2.77
CA ALA A 132 2.71 5.32 2.02
C ALA A 132 1.80 6.51 1.61
N VAL A 133 2.42 7.68 1.47
CA VAL A 133 1.82 8.87 0.88
C VAL A 133 2.43 9.03 -0.50
N TRP A 134 1.59 9.02 -1.52
CA TRP A 134 2.00 9.07 -2.92
C TRP A 134 1.77 10.47 -3.49
N GLY A 135 2.70 10.91 -4.35
CA GLY A 135 2.43 12.00 -5.28
C GLY A 135 1.57 11.51 -6.45
N SER A 136 1.34 12.38 -7.43
CA SER A 136 0.62 12.00 -8.65
C SER A 136 1.38 10.98 -9.51
N GLN A 137 2.71 10.89 -9.36
CA GLN A 137 3.62 10.01 -10.10
C GLN A 137 4.86 9.67 -9.26
N GLY A 138 5.47 8.51 -9.54
CA GLY A 138 6.76 8.08 -8.97
C GLY A 138 6.71 7.58 -7.52
N ALA A 139 7.87 7.65 -6.87
CA ALA A 139 8.12 7.16 -5.51
C ALA A 139 7.25 7.85 -4.44
N PRO A 140 7.08 7.22 -3.26
CA PRO A 140 6.38 7.84 -2.14
C PRO A 140 7.02 9.17 -1.74
N VAL A 141 6.17 10.17 -1.50
CA VAL A 141 6.58 11.50 -0.99
C VAL A 141 6.66 11.52 0.55
N GLY A 142 6.12 10.50 1.20
CA GLY A 142 6.19 10.32 2.65
C GLY A 142 5.49 9.05 3.10
N TYR A 143 5.37 8.91 4.41
CA TYR A 143 4.80 7.73 5.06
C TYR A 143 3.89 8.12 6.22
N ARG A 144 2.91 7.25 6.48
CA ARG A 144 2.08 7.26 7.67
C ARG A 144 2.63 6.22 8.64
N ILE A 145 2.94 6.66 9.85
CA ILE A 145 3.64 5.89 10.86
C ILE A 145 2.75 5.77 12.10
N TRP A 146 2.49 4.55 12.56
CA TRP A 146 1.93 4.33 13.89
C TRP A 146 3.03 4.47 14.93
N ASP A 147 2.94 5.50 15.79
CA ASP A 147 3.90 5.72 16.87
C ASP A 147 3.59 4.82 18.07
N ASP A 148 4.58 4.03 18.49
CA ASP A 148 4.41 3.05 19.58
C ASP A 148 4.13 3.71 20.94
N VAL A 149 4.64 4.92 21.14
CA VAL A 149 4.57 5.61 22.44
C VAL A 149 3.22 6.29 22.61
N SER A 150 2.79 7.04 21.60
CA SER A 150 1.55 7.81 21.66
C SER A 150 0.32 7.04 21.17
N GLY A 151 0.50 5.94 20.44
CA GLY A 151 -0.61 5.16 19.88
C GLY A 151 -1.43 5.95 18.88
N VAL A 152 -0.82 6.90 18.17
CA VAL A 152 -1.46 7.67 17.09
C VAL A 152 -0.65 7.58 15.80
N GLU A 153 -1.34 7.84 14.68
CA GLU A 153 -0.70 7.94 13.38
C GLU A 153 -0.01 9.31 13.23
N LEU A 154 1.22 9.30 12.71
CA LEU A 154 2.05 10.45 12.40
C LEU A 154 2.45 10.44 10.92
N GLY A 155 2.59 11.61 10.32
CA GLY A 155 3.19 11.76 8.99
C GLY A 155 4.71 11.97 9.09
N ALA A 156 5.46 11.38 8.17
CA ALA A 156 6.90 11.60 8.02
C ALA A 156 7.28 11.72 6.54
N ALA A 157 8.22 12.60 6.21
CA ALA A 157 8.80 12.63 4.87
C ALA A 157 9.73 11.42 4.65
N THR A 158 9.97 11.05 3.39
CA THR A 158 10.82 9.90 3.03
C THR A 158 12.23 9.99 3.64
N GLY A 159 12.81 11.19 3.72
CA GLY A 159 14.13 11.43 4.31
C GLY A 159 14.16 11.50 5.85
N ASP A 160 12.99 11.50 6.51
CA ASP A 160 12.88 11.65 7.97
C ASP A 160 12.79 10.30 8.70
N LEU A 161 13.02 9.19 8.00
CA LEU A 161 12.90 7.85 8.54
C LEU A 161 14.20 7.07 8.34
N VAL A 162 14.52 6.22 9.32
CA VAL A 162 15.52 5.17 9.17
C VAL A 162 14.93 3.83 9.54
N VAL A 163 15.14 2.82 8.69
CA VAL A 163 14.71 1.46 8.95
C VAL A 163 15.51 0.87 10.11
N LEU A 164 14.81 0.22 11.03
CA LEU A 164 15.44 -0.54 12.10
C LEU A 164 15.68 -1.98 11.63
N ALA A 165 16.95 -2.30 11.35
CA ALA A 165 17.35 -3.64 10.94
C ALA A 165 17.03 -4.71 12.00
N GLY A 166 16.62 -5.90 11.57
CA GLY A 166 16.40 -7.07 12.44
C GLY A 166 15.11 -7.07 13.24
N GLN A 167 14.14 -6.21 12.88
CA GLN A 167 12.82 -6.15 13.50
C GLN A 167 11.72 -6.43 12.45
N GLU A 168 11.96 -7.43 11.59
CA GLU A 168 10.88 -8.08 10.86
C GLU A 168 9.93 -8.64 11.92
N CYS A 169 8.64 -8.31 11.81
CA CYS A 169 7.64 -8.65 12.82
C CYS A 169 7.81 -10.11 13.26
N LEU A 170 8.27 -10.30 14.50
CA LEU A 170 8.31 -11.60 15.16
C LEU A 170 6.85 -12.04 15.30
N GLY A 171 6.38 -12.79 14.31
CA GLY A 171 5.16 -13.58 14.45
C GLY A 171 5.33 -14.50 15.66
N ARG A 172 4.53 -14.26 16.68
CA ARG A 172 4.24 -15.21 17.75
C ARG A 172 2.74 -15.32 17.91
#